data_AF-A0A1F8MRA3-F1
#
_entry.id   AF-A0A1F8MRA3-F1
#
_cell.length_a   1.000
_cell.length_b   1.000
_cell.length_c   1.000
_cell.angle_alpha   90.00
_cell.angle_beta   90.00
_cell.angle_gamma   90.00
#
_symmetry.space_group_name_H-M   'P 1'
#
loop_
_entity.id
_entity.type
_entity.pdbx_description
1 polymer ?
#
loop_
_entity_poly.entity_id
_entity_poly.type
_entity_poly.pdbx_seq_one_letter_code
_entity_poly.pdbx_strand_id
1 'polypeptide(L)'
;MPFKVRCKLISFTGDPERFPCHFDYKIGAEFTYDGEKFEGKICNGLLKNMAPVLWNTIFYGPGDYERMVYIYSGLSARDPSMKKYDGVGFRPLKKSPEGADPKYLRSISAEPPKSLVKRTRGFVCDDTRTGAYFSCEPIALADGGDMKTHYNRAMSILEKIKNNPGMTVDEILNKFTKWEQEEIYPPIYQLNVSLMLDEMAIVNYIELRDGRAYPKNLPT
;
A
#
# COMPACT_ATOMS: atom_id res chain seq x y z
N MET A 1 3.69 1.86 -1.61
CA MET A 1 2.70 1.08 -2.33
C MET A 1 1.59 0.81 -1.36
N PRO A 2 0.39 1.25 -1.69
CA PRO A 2 -0.79 0.82 -0.99
C PRO A 2 -0.92 -0.71 -1.07
N PHE A 3 -1.25 -1.36 0.04
CA PHE A 3 -1.51 -2.80 0.13
C PHE A 3 -3.01 -3.09 0.00
N LYS A 4 -3.35 -4.22 -0.63
CA LYS A 4 -4.64 -4.87 -0.40
C LYS A 4 -4.57 -5.52 0.99
N VAL A 5 -5.52 -5.17 1.84
CA VAL A 5 -5.53 -5.57 3.25
C VAL A 5 -6.63 -6.57 3.50
N ARG A 6 -6.32 -7.64 4.23
CA ARG A 6 -7.30 -8.56 4.81
C ARG A 6 -7.42 -8.27 6.30
N CYS A 7 -8.65 -8.18 6.80
CA CYS A 7 -8.93 -8.16 8.22
C CYS A 7 -9.77 -9.38 8.60
N LYS A 8 -9.30 -10.16 9.58
CA LYS A 8 -9.90 -11.41 10.03
C LYS A 8 -10.23 -11.34 11.52
N LEU A 9 -11.44 -11.73 11.89
CA LEU A 9 -11.84 -11.88 13.28
C LEU A 9 -11.11 -13.07 13.91
N ILE A 10 -10.26 -12.80 14.89
CA ILE A 10 -9.46 -13.85 15.54
C ILE A 10 -9.93 -14.19 16.95
N SER A 11 -10.64 -13.26 17.63
CA SER A 11 -11.14 -13.48 18.98
C SER A 11 -12.28 -12.53 19.34
N PHE A 12 -13.02 -12.89 20.38
CA PHE A 12 -13.91 -11.98 21.11
C PHE A 12 -13.24 -11.61 22.43
N THR A 13 -13.31 -10.35 22.85
CA THR A 13 -12.69 -9.88 24.11
C THR A 13 -13.59 -10.05 25.33
N GLY A 14 -14.85 -10.43 25.12
CA GLY A 14 -15.84 -10.65 26.18
C GLY A 14 -16.45 -12.05 26.16
N ASP A 15 -17.74 -12.15 26.52
CA ASP A 15 -18.49 -13.40 26.62
C ASP A 15 -19.53 -13.49 25.48
N PRO A 16 -19.13 -14.01 24.30
CA PRO A 16 -20.03 -14.13 23.15
C PRO A 16 -21.13 -15.17 23.34
N GLU A 17 -21.04 -16.06 24.34
CA GLU A 17 -22.07 -17.07 24.60
C GLU A 17 -23.27 -16.44 25.30
N ARG A 18 -23.02 -15.56 26.27
CA ARG A 18 -24.09 -14.84 27.01
C ARG A 18 -24.50 -13.54 26.34
N PHE A 19 -23.57 -12.88 25.65
CA PHE A 19 -23.80 -11.62 24.95
C PHE A 19 -23.37 -11.80 23.48
N PRO A 20 -24.23 -12.37 22.61
CA PRO A 20 -23.84 -12.64 21.24
C PRO A 20 -23.66 -11.35 20.43
N CYS A 21 -22.75 -11.37 19.46
CA CYS A 21 -22.57 -10.28 18.52
C CYS A 21 -23.87 -10.05 17.72
N HIS A 22 -24.45 -8.85 17.77
CA HIS A 22 -25.68 -8.53 17.02
C HIS A 22 -25.52 -8.58 15.49
N PHE A 23 -24.29 -8.43 14.99
CA PHE A 23 -23.98 -8.59 13.57
C PHE A 23 -23.72 -10.05 13.18
N ASP A 24 -23.76 -10.96 14.16
CA ASP A 24 -23.54 -12.40 14.02
C ASP A 24 -22.18 -12.76 13.40
N TYR A 25 -21.14 -12.03 13.78
CA TYR A 25 -19.78 -12.45 13.45
C TYR A 25 -19.41 -13.77 14.12
N LYS A 26 -18.60 -14.57 13.43
CA LYS A 26 -17.96 -15.79 13.95
C LYS A 26 -16.44 -15.69 13.78
N ILE A 27 -15.68 -16.31 14.68
CA ILE A 27 -14.22 -16.39 14.54
C ILE A 27 -13.89 -16.97 13.16
N GLY A 28 -12.96 -16.33 12.46
CA GLY A 28 -12.61 -16.65 11.08
C GLY A 28 -13.34 -15.82 10.03
N ALA A 29 -14.38 -15.07 10.39
CA ALA A 29 -14.99 -14.09 9.49
C ALA A 29 -13.95 -13.07 9.02
N GLU A 30 -13.97 -12.74 7.74
CA GLU A 30 -12.99 -11.85 7.12
C GLU A 30 -13.63 -10.91 6.11
N PHE A 31 -12.94 -9.81 5.86
CA PHE A 31 -13.18 -8.92 4.75
C PHE A 31 -11.85 -8.40 4.21
N THR A 32 -11.85 -7.94 2.96
CA THR A 32 -10.69 -7.28 2.35
C THR A 32 -11.01 -5.89 1.87
N TYR A 33 -9.99 -5.06 1.74
CA TYR A 33 -10.05 -3.74 1.13
C TYR A 33 -8.87 -3.56 0.18
N ASP A 34 -9.16 -3.21 -1.07
CA ASP A 34 -8.18 -3.07 -2.17
C ASP A 34 -7.78 -1.61 -2.47
N GLY A 35 -8.19 -0.67 -1.61
CA GLY A 35 -8.03 0.77 -1.83
C GLY A 35 -9.26 1.45 -2.42
N GLU A 36 -10.24 0.70 -2.95
CA GLU A 36 -11.47 1.24 -3.54
C GLU A 36 -12.73 0.53 -3.01
N LYS A 37 -12.68 -0.79 -2.88
CA LYS A 37 -13.82 -1.66 -2.61
C LYS A 37 -13.57 -2.55 -1.41
N PHE A 38 -14.61 -2.69 -0.60
CA PHE A 38 -14.67 -3.70 0.44
C PHE A 38 -15.31 -4.97 -0.10
N GLU A 39 -14.67 -6.11 0.17
CA GLU A 39 -15.21 -7.44 -0.12
C GLU A 39 -15.41 -8.18 1.21
N GLY A 40 -16.64 -8.62 1.50
CA GLY A 40 -17.01 -9.24 2.77
C GLY A 40 -18.03 -8.42 3.56
N LYS A 41 -18.38 -8.89 4.77
CA LYS A 41 -19.39 -8.24 5.62
C LYS A 41 -18.74 -7.37 6.68
N ILE A 42 -19.13 -6.10 6.72
CA ILE A 42 -18.63 -5.12 7.69
C ILE A 42 -19.80 -4.59 8.52
N CYS A 43 -19.73 -4.77 9.84
CA CYS A 43 -20.66 -4.14 10.77
C CYS A 43 -20.37 -2.63 10.83
N ASN A 44 -21.43 -1.82 10.74
CA ASN A 44 -21.32 -0.36 10.87
C ASN A 44 -20.63 0.08 12.17
N GLY A 45 -20.82 -0.68 13.27
CA GLY A 45 -20.19 -0.40 14.56
C GLY A 45 -18.66 -0.53 14.58
N LEU A 46 -18.06 -1.18 13.57
CA LEU A 46 -16.60 -1.30 13.46
C LEU A 46 -15.95 -0.09 12.81
N LEU A 47 -16.68 0.69 12.00
CA LEU A 47 -16.09 1.70 11.10
C LEU A 47 -15.19 2.71 11.83
N LYS A 48 -15.62 3.15 13.03
CA LYS A 48 -14.89 4.10 13.87
C LYS A 48 -13.47 3.60 14.22
N ASN A 49 -13.34 2.36 14.69
CA ASN A 49 -12.06 1.81 15.13
C ASN A 49 -11.28 1.15 13.99
N MET A 50 -12.00 0.68 12.96
CA MET A 50 -11.45 0.04 11.77
C MET A 50 -10.71 1.04 10.87
N ALA A 51 -11.26 2.23 10.62
CA ALA A 51 -10.74 3.13 9.61
C ALA A 51 -9.28 3.55 9.82
N PRO A 52 -8.82 3.95 11.04
CA PRO A 52 -7.42 4.30 11.26
C PRO A 52 -6.48 3.10 11.07
N VAL A 53 -6.92 1.90 11.46
CA VAL A 53 -6.12 0.67 11.35
C VAL A 53 -5.98 0.27 9.88
N LEU A 54 -7.07 0.30 9.11
CA LEU A 54 -7.04 0.05 7.67
C LEU A 54 -6.13 1.06 6.96
N TRP A 55 -6.32 2.35 7.19
CA TRP A 55 -5.50 3.41 6.58
C TRP A 55 -4.01 3.14 6.77
N ASN A 56 -3.61 2.84 8.00
CA ASN A 56 -2.22 2.57 8.33
C ASN A 56 -1.71 1.28 7.68
N THR A 57 -2.53 0.22 7.66
CA THR A 57 -2.15 -1.07 7.08
C THR A 57 -2.01 -0.98 5.56
N ILE A 58 -2.87 -0.21 4.89
CA ILE A 58 -2.78 0.00 3.44
C ILE A 58 -1.50 0.72 3.08
N PHE A 59 -1.19 1.84 3.71
CA PHE A 59 -0.13 2.70 3.20
C PHE A 59 1.29 2.27 3.54
N TYR A 60 1.46 1.53 4.63
CA TYR A 60 2.79 1.14 5.09
C TYR A 60 2.84 -0.23 5.77
N GLY A 61 1.75 -1.01 5.69
CA GLY A 61 1.70 -2.41 6.10
C GLY A 61 2.22 -2.60 7.53
N PRO A 62 3.20 -3.49 7.75
CA PRO A 62 3.77 -3.70 9.08
C PRO A 62 4.59 -2.50 9.59
N GLY A 63 5.08 -1.62 8.69
CA GLY A 63 6.06 -0.55 8.95
C GLY A 63 5.50 0.73 9.57
N ASP A 64 6.24 1.83 9.42
CA ASP A 64 5.89 3.16 9.93
C ASP A 64 5.51 4.16 8.80
N TYR A 65 4.95 5.31 9.18
CA TYR A 65 4.42 6.34 8.26
C TYR A 65 5.40 6.77 7.18
N GLU A 66 6.69 6.88 7.51
CA GLU A 66 7.76 7.26 6.57
C GLU A 66 7.95 6.27 5.42
N ARG A 67 7.35 5.07 5.48
CA ARG A 67 7.39 4.10 4.36
C ARG A 67 6.30 4.33 3.32
N MET A 68 5.39 5.27 3.56
CA MET A 68 4.30 5.58 2.63
C MET A 68 4.84 6.17 1.31
N VAL A 69 4.99 5.34 0.27
CA VAL A 69 5.52 5.77 -1.06
C VAL A 69 4.84 7.02 -1.63
N TYR A 70 3.56 7.22 -1.32
CA TYR A 70 2.81 8.40 -1.76
C TYR A 70 3.50 9.73 -1.37
N ILE A 71 4.11 9.81 -0.19
CA ILE A 71 4.77 11.04 0.29
C ILE A 71 6.01 11.43 -0.52
N TYR A 72 6.55 10.48 -1.28
CA TYR A 72 7.74 10.61 -2.11
C TYR A 72 7.41 10.81 -3.60
N SER A 73 6.13 10.90 -3.96
CA SER A 73 5.69 10.94 -5.37
C SER A 73 5.77 12.33 -6.01
N GLY A 74 6.05 13.37 -5.23
CA GLY A 74 6.14 14.75 -5.70
C GLY A 74 4.79 15.35 -6.14
N LEU A 75 4.86 16.50 -6.79
CA LEU A 75 3.69 17.21 -7.32
C LEU A 75 3.17 16.53 -8.60
N SER A 76 1.86 16.58 -8.81
CA SER A 76 1.22 16.06 -10.02
C SER A 76 0.06 16.94 -10.49
N ALA A 77 -0.30 16.78 -11.77
CA ALA A 77 -1.47 17.40 -12.38
C ALA A 77 -2.28 16.36 -13.14
N ARG A 78 -3.58 16.58 -13.27
CA ARG A 78 -4.43 15.75 -14.12
C ARG A 78 -4.02 15.88 -15.58
N ASP A 79 -3.88 14.75 -16.24
CA ASP A 79 -3.66 14.60 -17.67
C ASP A 79 -4.31 13.29 -18.14
N PRO A 80 -5.52 13.33 -18.72
CA PRO A 80 -6.22 12.13 -19.18
C PRO A 80 -5.44 11.30 -20.21
N SER A 81 -4.53 11.92 -20.97
CA SER A 81 -3.71 11.21 -21.97
C SER A 81 -2.71 10.24 -21.33
N MET A 82 -2.36 10.48 -20.06
CA MET A 82 -1.45 9.64 -19.29
C MET A 82 -2.11 8.41 -18.68
N LYS A 83 -3.44 8.30 -18.75
CA LYS A 83 -4.21 7.17 -18.21
C LYS A 83 -3.74 5.81 -18.74
N LYS A 84 -3.22 5.77 -19.98
CA LYS A 84 -2.65 4.56 -20.57
C LYS A 84 -1.36 4.07 -19.90
N TYR A 85 -0.70 4.92 -19.12
CA TYR A 85 0.55 4.62 -18.41
C TYR A 85 0.33 4.44 -16.90
N ASP A 86 -0.37 5.37 -16.25
CA ASP A 86 -0.57 5.35 -14.79
C ASP A 86 -1.92 4.72 -14.39
N GLY A 87 -2.82 4.44 -15.34
CA GLY A 87 -4.14 3.87 -15.09
C GLY A 87 -5.22 4.87 -14.65
N VAL A 88 -4.86 6.10 -14.29
CA VAL A 88 -5.78 7.09 -13.70
C VAL A 88 -5.83 8.39 -14.49
N GLY A 89 -4.70 8.89 -14.98
CA GLY A 89 -4.59 10.11 -15.79
C GLY A 89 -3.93 11.27 -15.05
N PHE A 90 -2.75 11.04 -14.49
CA PHE A 90 -1.88 12.05 -13.89
C PHE A 90 -0.52 12.11 -14.57
N ARG A 91 0.07 13.31 -14.57
CA ARG A 91 1.46 13.53 -14.94
C ARG A 91 2.22 14.20 -13.78
N PRO A 92 3.52 13.93 -13.61
CA PRO A 92 4.36 14.65 -12.67
C PRO A 92 4.50 16.13 -13.04
N LEU A 93 4.65 16.99 -12.02
CA LEU A 93 4.97 18.40 -12.20
C LEU A 93 6.42 18.67 -11.78
N LYS A 94 7.22 19.21 -12.70
CA LYS A 94 8.62 19.60 -12.46
C LYS A 94 8.77 20.90 -11.67
N LYS A 95 7.71 21.72 -11.66
CA LYS A 95 7.64 23.01 -10.97
C LYS A 95 6.27 23.13 -10.32
N SER A 96 6.22 23.84 -9.21
CA SER A 96 4.95 24.19 -8.56
C SER A 96 4.05 24.98 -9.53
N PRO A 97 2.73 24.77 -9.49
CA PRO A 97 1.79 25.61 -10.22
C PRO A 97 1.99 27.09 -9.86
N GLU A 98 1.80 27.97 -10.84
CA GLU A 98 1.86 29.41 -10.62
C GLU A 98 0.81 29.83 -9.58
N GLY A 99 1.21 30.69 -8.64
CA GLY A 99 0.35 31.15 -7.55
C GLY A 99 0.07 30.12 -6.44
N ALA A 100 0.71 28.94 -6.47
CA ALA A 100 0.57 27.97 -5.40
C ALA A 100 1.09 28.52 -4.06
N ASP A 101 0.26 28.42 -3.02
CA ASP A 101 0.62 28.85 -1.66
C ASP A 101 1.79 27.99 -1.13
N PRO A 102 2.94 28.61 -0.76
CA PRO A 102 4.11 27.89 -0.26
C PRO A 102 3.84 26.93 0.89
N LYS A 103 2.80 27.17 1.71
CA LYS A 103 2.47 26.28 2.84
C LYS A 103 2.02 24.89 2.39
N TYR A 104 1.50 24.76 1.17
CA TYR A 104 1.07 23.48 0.58
C TYR A 104 2.17 22.82 -0.27
N LEU A 105 3.34 23.46 -0.41
CA LEU A 105 4.46 22.98 -1.20
C LEU A 105 5.56 22.32 -0.37
N ARG A 106 5.37 22.17 0.95
CA ARG A 106 6.35 21.51 1.82
C ARG A 106 6.55 20.06 1.37
N SER A 107 7.77 19.75 0.94
CA SER A 107 8.21 18.39 0.70
C SER A 107 8.44 17.66 2.03
N ILE A 108 8.18 16.36 2.04
CA ILE A 108 8.61 15.48 3.11
C ILE A 108 10.07 15.11 2.85
N SER A 109 10.89 15.02 3.90
CA SER A 109 12.31 14.69 3.79
C SER A 109 12.49 13.37 3.04
N ALA A 110 13.41 13.33 2.07
CA ALA A 110 13.73 12.16 1.27
C ALA A 110 14.66 11.16 2.00
N GLU A 111 14.79 11.27 3.33
CA GLU A 111 15.57 10.30 4.08
C GLU A 111 14.89 8.92 4.04
N PRO A 112 15.63 7.86 3.66
CA PRO A 112 15.08 6.52 3.70
C PRO A 112 14.66 6.16 5.13
N PRO A 113 13.44 5.61 5.31
CA PRO A 113 12.97 5.19 6.62
C PRO A 113 13.89 4.11 7.20
N LYS A 114 14.36 4.32 8.43
CA LYS A 114 15.32 3.43 9.10
C LYS A 114 14.66 2.25 9.83
N SER A 115 13.36 2.33 10.12
CA SER A 115 12.65 1.32 10.91
C SER A 115 11.90 0.30 10.05
N LEU A 116 12.26 -0.97 10.24
CA LEU A 116 11.42 -2.13 9.92
C LEU A 116 10.69 -2.57 11.20
N VAL A 117 9.94 -1.67 11.82
CA VAL A 117 9.06 -2.10 12.92
C VAL A 117 8.00 -2.98 12.29
N LYS A 118 7.85 -4.22 12.75
CA LYS A 118 6.77 -5.12 12.34
C LYS A 118 5.71 -5.12 13.44
N ARG A 119 4.64 -4.36 13.25
CA ARG A 119 3.49 -4.37 14.17
C ARG A 119 2.33 -5.13 13.56
N THR A 120 1.83 -6.13 14.27
CA THR A 120 0.49 -6.66 13.99
C THR A 120 -0.51 -5.52 14.21
N ARG A 121 -1.35 -5.28 13.21
CA ARG A 121 -2.37 -4.24 13.27
C ARG A 121 -3.72 -4.90 13.50
N GLY A 122 -4.54 -4.28 14.33
CA GLY A 122 -5.87 -4.81 14.62
C GLY A 122 -6.73 -3.77 15.29
N PHE A 123 -8.03 -4.00 15.25
CA PHE A 123 -9.02 -3.15 15.91
C PHE A 123 -10.04 -4.02 16.64
N VAL A 124 -10.64 -3.46 17.68
CA VAL A 124 -11.69 -4.12 18.47
C VAL A 124 -12.98 -3.33 18.34
N CYS A 125 -14.11 -4.05 18.33
CA CYS A 125 -15.43 -3.44 18.50
C CYS A 125 -15.54 -2.82 19.91
N ASP A 126 -16.17 -1.64 20.01
CA ASP A 126 -16.38 -0.94 21.30
C ASP A 126 -17.39 -1.64 22.23
N ASP A 127 -18.02 -2.75 21.81
CA ASP A 127 -18.92 -3.51 22.67
C ASP A 127 -18.14 -4.17 23.81
N THR A 128 -18.19 -3.56 24.99
CA THR A 128 -17.52 -4.04 26.20
C THR A 128 -17.92 -5.45 26.67
N ARG A 129 -19.06 -5.99 26.22
CA ARG A 129 -19.53 -7.32 26.62
C ARG A 129 -19.02 -8.45 25.74
N THR A 130 -18.63 -8.15 24.49
CA THR A 130 -18.35 -9.17 23.46
C THR A 130 -17.17 -8.82 22.57
N GLY A 131 -16.90 -7.54 22.31
CA GLY A 131 -15.77 -6.98 21.55
C GLY A 131 -15.12 -7.89 20.50
N ALA A 132 -15.57 -7.83 19.25
CA ALA A 132 -14.94 -8.57 18.15
C ALA A 132 -13.57 -7.96 17.81
N TYR A 133 -12.49 -8.73 17.95
CA TYR A 133 -11.12 -8.30 17.65
C TYR A 133 -10.65 -8.83 16.28
N PHE A 134 -10.40 -7.90 15.36
CA PHE A 134 -9.90 -8.17 14.02
C PHE A 134 -8.41 -7.91 13.93
N SER A 135 -7.66 -8.86 13.37
CA SER A 135 -6.27 -8.66 12.94
C SER A 135 -6.25 -8.32 11.46
N CYS A 136 -5.46 -7.34 11.06
CA CYS A 136 -5.32 -6.85 9.70
C CYS A 136 -3.89 -7.02 9.18
N GLU A 137 -3.77 -7.50 7.95
CA GLU A 137 -2.48 -7.76 7.31
C GLU A 137 -2.51 -7.45 5.80
N PRO A 138 -1.37 -7.01 5.22
CA PRO A 138 -1.19 -6.99 3.78
C PRO A 138 -1.26 -8.40 3.18
N ILE A 139 -2.03 -8.55 2.10
CA ILE A 139 -2.13 -9.83 1.37
C ILE A 139 -1.70 -9.72 -0.11
N ALA A 140 -1.73 -8.52 -0.68
CA ALA A 140 -1.28 -8.21 -2.03
C ALA A 140 -0.98 -6.71 -2.14
N LEU A 141 -0.54 -6.25 -3.31
CA LEU A 141 -0.57 -4.81 -3.61
C LEU A 141 -2.01 -4.40 -3.96
N ALA A 142 -2.41 -3.19 -3.55
CA ALA A 142 -3.71 -2.64 -3.92
C ALA A 142 -3.68 -2.13 -5.37
N ASP A 143 -4.69 -2.51 -6.15
CA ASP A 143 -4.83 -2.19 -7.58
C ASP A 143 -6.10 -1.35 -7.89
N GLY A 144 -6.90 -1.05 -6.86
CA GLY A 144 -8.12 -0.24 -6.95
C GLY A 144 -7.87 1.27 -6.79
N GLY A 145 -8.83 2.06 -7.26
CA GLY A 145 -8.92 3.49 -6.96
C GLY A 145 -7.72 4.33 -7.40
N ASP A 146 -7.31 5.25 -6.54
CA ASP A 146 -6.14 6.12 -6.73
C ASP A 146 -4.80 5.37 -6.57
N MET A 147 -4.82 4.18 -5.97
CA MET A 147 -3.64 3.34 -5.74
C MET A 147 -3.10 2.69 -7.02
N LYS A 148 -3.93 2.68 -8.08
CA LYS A 148 -3.60 2.10 -9.38
C LYS A 148 -2.34 2.69 -10.03
N THR A 149 -2.05 3.96 -9.78
CA THR A 149 -0.84 4.64 -10.29
C THR A 149 0.43 3.98 -9.75
N HIS A 150 0.49 3.78 -8.45
CA HIS A 150 1.56 3.07 -7.76
C HIS A 150 1.59 1.59 -8.16
N TYR A 151 0.42 0.92 -8.21
CA TYR A 151 0.30 -0.48 -8.66
C TYR A 151 0.97 -0.74 -10.01
N ASN A 152 0.62 0.06 -11.02
CA ASN A 152 1.16 -0.08 -12.37
C ASN A 152 2.68 0.12 -12.40
N ARG A 153 3.22 1.02 -11.57
CA ARG A 153 4.67 1.18 -11.43
C ARG A 153 5.34 -0.06 -10.84
N ALA A 154 4.81 -0.59 -9.74
CA ALA A 154 5.36 -1.81 -9.14
C ALA A 154 5.29 -3.00 -10.10
N MET A 155 4.19 -3.16 -10.83
CA MET A 155 4.07 -4.23 -11.83
C MET A 155 5.05 -4.04 -12.99
N SER A 156 5.25 -2.82 -13.46
CA SER A 156 6.27 -2.54 -14.50
C SER A 156 7.69 -2.90 -14.02
N ILE A 157 8.03 -2.56 -12.76
CA ILE A 157 9.30 -2.94 -12.12
C ILE A 157 9.41 -4.46 -12.01
N LEU A 158 8.37 -5.13 -11.53
CA LEU A 158 8.31 -6.58 -11.40
C LEU A 158 8.54 -7.28 -12.74
N GLU A 159 7.94 -6.79 -13.83
CA GLU A 159 8.18 -7.34 -15.17
C GLU A 159 9.64 -7.21 -15.60
N LYS A 160 10.33 -6.12 -15.25
CA LYS A 160 11.79 -6.03 -15.51
C LYS A 160 12.57 -7.05 -14.69
N ILE A 161 12.21 -7.23 -13.41
CA ILE A 161 12.82 -8.22 -12.49
C ILE A 161 12.59 -9.66 -12.98
N LYS A 162 11.38 -10.00 -13.45
CA LYS A 162 11.08 -11.32 -14.03
C LYS A 162 11.96 -11.63 -15.23
N ASN A 163 12.14 -10.64 -16.12
CA ASN A 163 12.97 -10.78 -17.32
C ASN A 163 14.48 -10.78 -17.01
N ASN A 164 14.90 -10.16 -15.91
CA ASN A 164 16.31 -10.07 -15.51
C ASN A 164 16.42 -10.24 -13.98
N PRO A 165 16.32 -11.47 -13.45
CA PRO A 165 16.39 -11.69 -12.00
C PRO A 165 17.73 -11.27 -11.38
N GLY A 166 17.71 -10.83 -10.14
CA GLY A 166 18.91 -10.51 -9.36
C GLY A 166 19.46 -9.11 -9.58
N MET A 167 18.61 -8.14 -9.92
CA MET A 167 19.02 -6.74 -10.12
C MET A 167 19.00 -5.93 -8.82
N THR A 168 19.94 -5.00 -8.69
CA THR A 168 19.89 -3.90 -7.70
C THR A 168 18.89 -2.82 -8.12
N VAL A 169 18.59 -1.89 -7.23
CA VAL A 169 17.73 -0.72 -7.51
C VAL A 169 18.25 0.10 -8.71
N ASP A 170 19.55 0.36 -8.76
CA ASP A 170 20.16 1.14 -9.83
C ASP A 170 20.11 0.38 -11.17
N GLU A 171 20.34 -0.94 -11.16
CA GLU A 171 20.20 -1.79 -12.33
C GLU A 171 18.76 -1.81 -12.85
N ILE A 172 17.77 -1.84 -11.95
CA ILE A 172 16.34 -1.74 -12.30
C ILE A 172 16.03 -0.39 -12.95
N LEU A 173 16.45 0.72 -12.34
CA LEU A 173 16.23 2.06 -12.88
C LEU A 173 16.82 2.21 -14.28
N ASN A 174 18.01 1.65 -14.52
CA ASN A 174 18.66 1.65 -15.84
C ASN A 174 17.90 0.86 -16.93
N LYS A 175 16.88 0.05 -16.58
CA LYS A 175 15.98 -0.59 -17.54
C LYS A 175 14.84 0.31 -18.01
N PHE A 176 14.67 1.49 -17.40
CA PHE A 176 13.69 2.49 -17.80
C PHE A 176 14.37 3.64 -18.53
N THR A 177 13.74 4.11 -19.61
CA THR A 177 14.12 5.36 -20.27
C THR A 177 13.91 6.54 -19.33
N LYS A 178 14.63 7.65 -19.55
CA LYS A 178 14.41 8.89 -18.78
C LYS A 178 12.95 9.36 -18.80
N TRP A 179 12.28 9.21 -19.95
CA TRP A 179 10.87 9.55 -20.08
C TRP A 179 9.99 8.68 -19.18
N GLU A 180 10.20 7.35 -19.15
CA GLU A 180 9.48 6.48 -18.24
C GLU A 180 9.78 6.80 -16.77
N GLN A 181 11.01 7.20 -16.45
CA GLN A 181 11.39 7.55 -15.08
C GLN A 181 10.70 8.85 -14.61
N GLU A 182 10.72 9.89 -15.45
CA GLU A 182 10.38 11.26 -15.04
C GLU A 182 8.96 11.71 -15.42
N GLU A 183 8.39 11.20 -16.51
CA GLU A 183 7.14 11.72 -17.09
C GLU A 183 5.91 10.87 -16.75
N ILE A 184 6.08 9.64 -16.30
CA ILE A 184 4.97 8.78 -15.85
C ILE A 184 4.78 8.94 -14.33
N TYR A 185 3.55 9.18 -13.88
CA TYR A 185 3.23 9.29 -12.46
C TYR A 185 3.03 7.92 -11.77
N PRO A 186 3.52 7.74 -10.53
CA PRO A 186 4.52 8.58 -9.87
C PRO A 186 5.89 8.45 -10.55
N PRO A 187 6.72 9.52 -10.59
CA PRO A 187 8.09 9.41 -11.12
C PRO A 187 8.88 8.40 -10.27
N ILE A 188 9.84 7.67 -10.86
CA ILE A 188 10.63 6.66 -10.14
C ILE A 188 12.08 7.09 -9.99
N TYR A 189 12.64 6.83 -8.81
CA TYR A 189 14.01 7.11 -8.41
C TYR A 189 14.42 6.18 -7.26
N GLN A 190 15.67 6.27 -6.81
CA GLN A 190 16.27 5.27 -5.92
C GLN A 190 15.43 4.97 -4.67
N LEU A 191 14.97 5.99 -3.96
CA LEU A 191 14.20 5.82 -2.72
C LEU A 191 12.85 5.13 -2.95
N ASN A 192 12.03 5.66 -3.87
CA ASN A 192 10.67 5.13 -4.02
C ASN A 192 10.66 3.75 -4.68
N VAL A 193 11.63 3.44 -5.56
CA VAL A 193 11.83 2.08 -6.07
C VAL A 193 12.21 1.14 -4.93
N SER A 194 13.14 1.54 -4.05
CA SER A 194 13.51 0.72 -2.88
C SER A 194 12.31 0.40 -2.01
N LEU A 195 11.45 1.39 -1.74
CA LEU A 195 10.21 1.19 -0.97
C LEU A 195 9.23 0.25 -1.68
N MET A 196 9.02 0.43 -2.99
CA MET A 196 8.17 -0.47 -3.80
C MET A 196 8.68 -1.91 -3.77
N LEU A 197 10.00 -2.11 -3.81
CA LEU A 197 10.61 -3.45 -3.71
C LEU A 197 10.35 -4.07 -2.34
N ASP A 198 10.56 -3.33 -1.25
CA ASP A 198 10.27 -3.84 0.09
C ASP A 198 8.80 -4.26 0.24
N GLU A 199 7.88 -3.47 -0.32
CA GLU A 199 6.44 -3.75 -0.26
C GLU A 199 6.07 -4.99 -1.09
N MET A 200 6.64 -5.13 -2.29
CA MET A 200 6.52 -6.36 -3.06
C MET A 200 7.09 -7.58 -2.33
N ALA A 201 8.17 -7.41 -1.56
CA ALA A 201 8.73 -8.48 -0.74
C ALA A 201 7.81 -8.85 0.43
N ILE A 202 7.15 -7.87 1.07
CA ILE A 202 6.18 -8.10 2.16
C ILE A 202 5.03 -9.00 1.71
N VAL A 203 4.53 -8.80 0.48
CA VAL A 203 3.43 -9.59 -0.10
C VAL A 203 3.91 -10.70 -1.04
N ASN A 204 5.18 -11.10 -0.94
CA ASN A 204 5.76 -12.25 -1.63
C ASN A 204 5.73 -12.21 -3.18
N TYR A 205 5.73 -11.03 -3.80
CA TYR A 205 5.91 -10.88 -5.25
C TYR A 205 7.38 -11.07 -5.64
N ILE A 206 8.29 -10.65 -4.77
CA ILE A 206 9.74 -10.79 -4.95
C ILE A 206 10.41 -11.27 -3.66
N GLU A 207 11.68 -11.59 -3.77
CA GLU A 207 12.60 -11.79 -2.67
C GLU A 207 13.79 -10.85 -2.84
N LEU A 208 14.20 -10.22 -1.73
CA LEU A 208 15.40 -9.41 -1.67
C LEU A 208 16.52 -10.21 -1.01
N ARG A 209 17.63 -10.43 -1.73
CA ARG A 209 18.85 -11.08 -1.23
C ARG A 209 20.02 -10.16 -1.50
N ASP A 210 20.75 -9.75 -0.47
CA ASP A 210 21.92 -8.88 -0.59
C ASP A 210 21.68 -7.62 -1.46
N GLY A 211 20.52 -6.98 -1.27
CA GLY A 211 20.12 -5.80 -2.04
C GLY A 211 19.71 -6.05 -3.50
N ARG A 212 19.59 -7.32 -3.91
CA ARG A 212 19.15 -7.74 -5.25
C ARG A 212 17.75 -8.35 -5.22
N ALA A 213 16.93 -7.99 -6.20
CA ALA A 213 15.55 -8.44 -6.32
C ALA A 213 15.41 -9.64 -7.24
N TYR A 214 14.72 -10.68 -6.76
CA TYR A 214 14.41 -11.91 -7.49
C TYR A 214 12.90 -12.12 -7.53
N PRO A 215 12.31 -12.53 -8.66
CA PRO A 215 10.88 -12.82 -8.70
C PRO A 215 10.58 -14.04 -7.84
N LYS A 216 9.47 -14.01 -7.11
CA LYS A 216 8.86 -15.23 -6.57
C LYS A 216 7.85 -15.75 -7.60
N ASN A 217 7.75 -17.06 -7.73
CA ASN A 217 6.66 -17.66 -8.48
C ASN A 217 5.37 -17.34 -7.72
N LEU A 218 4.62 -16.35 -8.19
CA LEU A 218 3.27 -16.11 -7.70
C LEU A 218 2.47 -17.40 -7.95
N PRO A 219 1.72 -17.91 -6.97
CA PRO A 219 0.74 -18.96 -7.23
C PRO A 219 -0.18 -18.47 -8.36
N THR A 220 -0.20 -19.22 -9.47
CA THR A 220 -1.22 -19.09 -10.51
C THR A 220 -2.60 -19.35 -9.95
#